data_AF-B9SYM2-F1
#
_entry.id   AF-B9SYM2-F1
#
_cell.length_a   1.000
_cell.length_b   1.000
_cell.length_c   1.000
_cell.angle_alpha   90.00
_cell.angle_beta   90.00
_cell.angle_gamma   90.00
#
_symmetry.space_group_name_H-M   'P 1'
#
loop_
_entity.id
_entity.type
_entity.pdbx_description
1 polymer ?
#
loop_
_entity_poly.entity_id
_entity_poly.type
_entity_poly.pdbx_seq_one_letter_code
_entity_poly.pdbx_strand_id
1 'polypeptide(L)'
;MELDYFMSKWLEEHLQSWKDEQVTEERDFIDALLSSVEDQNSLDEHKKENVVKATALNLIIAGTDTTSLTLTWALSLLLNHPKVLERAQEELDNNVGKERWVEESDFKNLPLLQAIIKETMRLYPAGPLSLPREAMEDCYIGGFHVRKGTILLVNVYKLHHDPRIWPNPCEFQPERFLGSNIELDDRSQQFYIPFSSGRRSCPGISSAMQMNHLMLARVLQGFNLSTPMNAPVDMSEASGISLVKSAPLEAIITPRLQSNLY
;
A
#
# COMPACT_ATOMS: atom_id res chain seq x y z
N MET A 1 23.86 0.95 0.32
CA MET A 1 25.13 0.23 0.54
C MET A 1 24.88 -1.14 1.16
N GLU A 2 24.05 -1.24 2.22
CA GLU A 2 23.67 -2.55 2.80
C GLU A 2 22.58 -3.30 2.00
N LEU A 3 21.47 -2.64 1.65
CA LEU A 3 20.40 -3.28 0.83
C LEU A 3 20.90 -3.72 -0.55
N ASP A 4 21.71 -2.90 -1.22
CA ASP A 4 22.31 -3.27 -2.51
C ASP A 4 23.28 -4.46 -2.38
N TYR A 5 24.05 -4.52 -1.28
CA TYR A 5 24.90 -5.66 -0.98
C TYR A 5 24.08 -6.94 -0.74
N PHE A 6 23.02 -6.84 0.08
CA PHE A 6 22.10 -7.96 0.32
C PHE A 6 21.47 -8.46 -0.98
N MET A 7 20.94 -7.57 -1.81
CA MET A 7 20.35 -7.94 -3.10
C MET A 7 21.37 -8.55 -4.06
N SER A 8 22.63 -8.08 -4.02
CA SER A 8 23.69 -8.66 -4.85
C SER A 8 23.98 -10.11 -4.41
N LYS A 9 24.11 -10.35 -3.10
CA LYS A 9 24.29 -11.70 -2.55
C LYS A 9 23.13 -12.63 -2.90
N TRP A 10 21.90 -12.14 -2.75
CA TRP A 10 20.72 -12.93 -3.04
C TRP A 10 20.60 -13.27 -4.54
N LEU A 11 20.97 -12.34 -5.42
CA LEU A 11 21.04 -12.62 -6.86
C LEU A 11 22.15 -13.62 -7.22
N GLU A 12 23.33 -13.51 -6.58
CA GLU A 12 24.44 -14.46 -6.77
C GLU A 12 24.02 -15.90 -6.45
N GLU A 13 23.22 -16.11 -5.40
CA GLU A 13 22.69 -17.43 -5.02
C GLU A 13 21.76 -18.02 -6.10
N HIS A 14 20.88 -17.20 -6.68
CA HIS A 14 20.02 -17.62 -7.78
C HIS A 14 20.84 -18.02 -9.02
N LEU A 15 21.78 -17.15 -9.42
CA LEU A 15 22.67 -17.42 -10.56
C LEU A 15 23.49 -18.69 -10.37
N GLN A 16 23.97 -18.95 -9.15
CA GLN A 16 24.71 -20.17 -8.85
C GLN A 16 23.81 -21.41 -8.96
N SER A 17 22.58 -21.35 -8.44
CA SER A 17 21.63 -22.46 -8.54
C SER A 17 21.25 -22.82 -9.98
N TRP A 18 21.19 -21.83 -10.89
CA TRP A 18 20.98 -22.05 -12.32
C TRP A 18 22.17 -22.74 -13.00
N LYS A 19 23.40 -22.34 -12.64
CA LYS A 19 24.64 -22.96 -13.16
C LYS A 19 24.78 -24.41 -12.72
N ASP A 20 24.32 -24.73 -11.51
CA ASP A 20 24.40 -26.07 -10.95
C ASP A 20 23.26 -26.99 -11.45
N GLU A 21 22.48 -26.55 -12.45
CA GLU A 21 21.31 -27.25 -13.03
C GLU A 21 20.26 -27.69 -11.98
N GLN A 22 20.25 -27.03 -10.81
CA GLN A 22 19.31 -27.34 -9.72
C GLN A 22 17.93 -26.69 -9.92
N VAL A 23 17.76 -25.89 -10.96
CA VAL A 23 16.52 -25.17 -11.26
C VAL A 23 15.89 -25.76 -12.51
N THR A 24 14.82 -26.53 -12.32
CA THR A 24 14.01 -27.12 -13.40
C THR A 24 12.77 -26.29 -13.74
N GLU A 25 12.37 -25.37 -12.84
CA GLU A 25 11.21 -24.47 -12.97
C GLU A 25 11.48 -23.13 -12.27
N GLU A 26 10.82 -22.05 -12.71
CA GLU A 26 10.89 -20.72 -12.08
C GLU A 26 10.30 -20.76 -10.65
N ARG A 27 11.13 -20.56 -9.62
CA ARG A 27 10.69 -20.68 -8.22
C ARG A 27 10.12 -19.40 -7.65
N ASP A 28 10.69 -18.27 -8.06
CA ASP A 28 10.29 -16.96 -7.56
C ASP A 28 10.46 -15.85 -8.61
N PHE A 29 10.23 -14.61 -8.17
CA PHE A 29 10.27 -13.45 -9.03
C PHE A 29 11.65 -13.13 -9.60
N ILE A 30 12.75 -13.45 -8.88
CA ILE A 30 14.11 -13.25 -9.38
C ILE A 30 14.40 -14.26 -10.48
N ASP A 31 14.03 -15.53 -10.27
CA ASP A 31 14.14 -16.57 -11.30
C ASP A 31 13.32 -16.20 -12.54
N ALA A 32 12.07 -15.75 -12.38
CA ALA A 32 11.22 -15.32 -13.50
C ALA A 32 11.81 -14.14 -14.29
N LEU A 33 12.41 -13.17 -13.61
CA LEU A 33 13.12 -12.05 -14.26
C LEU A 33 14.39 -12.53 -14.98
N LEU A 34 15.15 -13.45 -14.40
CA LEU A 34 16.33 -14.04 -15.05
C LEU A 34 15.94 -14.81 -16.32
N SER A 35 14.78 -15.48 -16.36
CA SER A 35 14.28 -16.15 -17.56
C SER A 35 13.82 -15.16 -18.62
N SER A 36 13.11 -14.12 -18.20
CA SER A 36 12.38 -13.21 -19.10
C SER A 36 13.24 -12.08 -19.68
N VAL A 37 14.28 -11.65 -18.96
CA VAL A 37 15.18 -10.60 -19.44
C VAL A 37 16.19 -11.24 -20.38
N GLU A 38 16.07 -10.96 -21.68
CA GLU A 38 17.04 -11.41 -22.68
C GLU A 38 18.40 -10.73 -22.46
N ASP A 39 19.48 -11.44 -22.77
CA ASP A 39 20.80 -10.83 -22.89
C ASP A 39 20.77 -9.89 -24.10
N GLN A 40 20.64 -8.60 -23.85
CA GLN A 40 20.64 -7.63 -24.93
C GLN A 40 22.02 -7.60 -25.61
N ASN A 41 22.06 -7.89 -26.91
CA ASN A 41 23.23 -7.67 -27.73
C ASN A 41 23.49 -6.16 -27.89
N SER A 42 24.65 -5.72 -27.38
CA SER A 42 25.51 -4.63 -27.84
C SER A 42 25.00 -3.18 -27.97
N LEU A 43 23.79 -2.81 -27.51
CA LEU A 43 23.31 -1.41 -27.61
C LEU A 43 22.71 -0.80 -26.33
N ASP A 44 22.63 -1.54 -25.22
CA ASP A 44 22.17 -1.01 -23.92
C ASP A 44 23.30 -1.08 -22.88
N GLU A 45 23.50 -0.01 -22.09
CA GLU A 45 24.65 0.17 -21.18
C GLU A 45 24.57 -0.70 -19.92
N HIS A 46 23.46 -1.40 -19.69
CA HIS A 46 23.17 -2.08 -18.44
C HIS A 46 23.17 -3.61 -18.57
N LYS A 47 24.03 -4.28 -17.80
CA LYS A 47 24.06 -5.75 -17.68
C LYS A 47 22.70 -6.29 -17.20
N LYS A 48 22.25 -7.41 -17.77
CA LYS A 48 21.03 -8.15 -17.37
C LYS A 48 20.89 -8.29 -15.85
N GLU A 49 21.96 -8.74 -15.19
CA GLU A 49 22.01 -8.90 -13.73
C GLU A 49 21.68 -7.61 -12.97
N ASN A 50 22.14 -6.45 -13.46
CA ASN A 50 21.85 -5.16 -12.84
C ASN A 50 20.37 -4.78 -13.00
N VAL A 51 19.78 -5.06 -14.16
CA VAL A 51 18.35 -4.82 -14.42
C VAL A 51 17.49 -5.70 -13.51
N VAL A 52 17.82 -6.99 -13.40
CA VAL A 52 17.13 -7.93 -12.50
C VAL A 52 17.24 -7.48 -11.05
N LYS A 53 18.46 -7.20 -10.58
CA LYS A 53 18.71 -6.73 -9.21
C LYS A 53 17.94 -5.47 -8.89
N ALA A 54 18.04 -4.44 -9.74
CA ALA A 54 17.39 -3.16 -9.53
C ALA A 54 15.87 -3.29 -9.56
N THR A 55 15.31 -4.11 -10.45
CA THR A 55 13.86 -4.34 -10.55
C THR A 55 13.33 -5.04 -9.31
N ALA A 56 13.99 -6.11 -8.86
CA ALA A 56 13.62 -6.82 -7.64
C ALA A 56 13.71 -5.92 -6.40
N LEU A 57 14.81 -5.16 -6.26
CA LEU A 57 14.97 -4.20 -5.16
C LEU A 57 13.86 -3.13 -5.16
N ASN A 58 13.55 -2.56 -6.33
CA ASN A 58 12.51 -1.55 -6.45
C ASN A 58 11.13 -2.07 -6.03
N LEU A 59 10.80 -3.32 -6.37
CA LEU A 59 9.53 -3.93 -5.97
C LEU A 59 9.44 -4.16 -4.46
N ILE A 60 10.54 -4.61 -3.83
CA ILE A 60 10.60 -4.79 -2.38
C ILE A 60 10.40 -3.45 -1.66
N ILE A 61 11.17 -2.42 -2.02
CA ILE A 61 11.04 -1.09 -1.40
C ILE A 61 9.63 -0.53 -1.63
N ALA A 62 9.14 -0.55 -2.87
CA ALA A 62 7.83 0.00 -3.20
C ALA A 62 6.68 -0.72 -2.47
N GLY A 63 6.76 -2.05 -2.33
CA GLY A 63 5.74 -2.85 -1.65
C GLY A 63 5.79 -2.70 -0.13
N THR A 64 6.98 -2.75 0.47
CA THR A 64 7.16 -2.75 1.93
C THR A 64 6.86 -1.38 2.54
N ASP A 65 7.47 -0.32 2.02
CA ASP A 65 7.36 1.02 2.62
C ASP A 65 5.92 1.53 2.56
N THR A 66 5.27 1.40 1.40
CA THR A 66 3.90 1.92 1.20
C THR A 66 2.85 1.17 2.00
N THR A 67 2.97 -0.16 2.10
CA THR A 67 2.05 -1.00 2.89
C THR A 67 2.21 -0.74 4.38
N SER A 68 3.44 -0.68 4.88
CA SER A 68 3.73 -0.40 6.30
C SER A 68 3.21 0.97 6.73
N LEU A 69 3.38 1.99 5.87
CA LEU A 69 2.83 3.33 6.12
C LEU A 69 1.30 3.31 6.18
N THR A 70 0.64 2.64 5.23
CA THR A 70 -0.83 2.54 5.20
C THR A 70 -1.36 1.89 6.48
N LEU A 71 -0.76 0.78 6.92
CA LEU A 71 -1.14 0.10 8.16
C LEU A 71 -0.89 0.97 9.40
N THR A 72 0.23 1.69 9.43
CA THR A 72 0.57 2.59 10.54
C THR A 72 -0.47 3.72 10.68
N TRP A 73 -0.91 4.31 9.56
CA TRP A 73 -1.97 5.30 9.54
C TRP A 73 -3.33 4.69 9.90
N ALA A 74 -3.66 3.50 9.40
CA ALA A 74 -4.91 2.82 9.74
C ALA A 74 -5.02 2.56 11.24
N LEU A 75 -3.97 2.02 11.85
CA LEU A 75 -3.93 1.78 13.30
C LEU A 75 -3.99 3.09 14.10
N SER A 76 -3.29 4.14 13.65
CA SER A 76 -3.35 5.47 14.29
C SER A 76 -4.77 6.04 14.27
N LEU A 77 -5.44 5.94 13.12
CA LEU A 77 -6.83 6.38 12.94
C LEU A 77 -7.77 5.60 13.85
N LEU A 78 -7.67 4.27 13.86
CA LEU A 78 -8.54 3.42 14.70
C LEU A 78 -8.34 3.67 16.20
N LEU A 79 -7.11 3.87 16.65
CA LEU A 79 -6.81 4.20 18.06
C LEU A 79 -7.38 5.55 18.48
N ASN A 80 -7.47 6.52 17.55
CA ASN A 80 -8.18 7.79 17.78
C ASN A 80 -9.71 7.69 17.59
N HIS A 81 -10.22 6.59 17.04
CA HIS A 81 -11.65 6.36 16.78
C HIS A 81 -12.09 5.00 17.35
N PRO A 82 -12.09 4.83 18.69
CA PRO A 82 -12.30 3.52 19.33
C PRO A 82 -13.64 2.85 18.98
N LYS A 83 -14.69 3.65 18.69
CA LYS A 83 -15.98 3.11 18.23
C LYS A 83 -15.90 2.42 16.87
N VAL A 84 -15.06 2.92 15.96
CA VAL A 84 -14.84 2.31 14.64
C VAL A 84 -14.00 1.04 14.80
N LEU A 85 -12.98 1.08 15.66
CA LEU A 85 -12.16 -0.07 16.02
C LEU A 85 -13.02 -1.22 16.58
N GLU A 86 -13.89 -0.93 17.56
CA GLU A 86 -14.81 -1.90 18.16
C GLU A 86 -15.72 -2.53 17.10
N ARG A 87 -16.35 -1.72 16.25
CA ARG A 87 -17.20 -2.21 15.15
C ARG A 87 -16.44 -3.11 14.16
N ALA A 88 -15.19 -2.79 13.84
CA ALA A 88 -14.38 -3.62 12.95
C ALA A 88 -14.02 -4.97 13.59
N GLN A 89 -13.76 -4.98 14.90
CA GLN A 89 -13.54 -6.20 15.66
C GLN A 89 -14.82 -7.04 15.78
N GLU A 90 -15.98 -6.42 15.97
CA GLU A 90 -17.28 -7.09 15.95
C GLU A 90 -17.59 -7.68 14.56
N GLU A 91 -17.28 -6.97 13.47
CA GLU A 91 -17.44 -7.48 12.11
C GLU A 91 -16.62 -8.77 11.89
N LEU A 92 -15.37 -8.79 12.37
CA LEU A 92 -14.52 -9.98 12.33
C LEU A 92 -15.07 -11.12 13.20
N ASP A 93 -15.46 -10.82 14.44
CA ASP A 93 -15.99 -11.80 15.38
C ASP A 93 -17.27 -12.46 14.83
N ASN A 94 -18.13 -11.69 14.16
CA ASN A 94 -19.40 -12.18 13.62
C ASN A 94 -19.25 -13.00 12.32
N ASN A 95 -18.32 -12.62 11.43
CA ASN A 95 -18.19 -13.25 10.11
C ASN A 95 -17.12 -14.35 10.05
N VAL A 96 -16.08 -14.25 10.89
CA VAL A 96 -14.95 -15.20 10.91
C VAL A 96 -14.95 -16.03 12.20
N GLY A 97 -15.27 -15.39 13.33
CA GLY A 97 -15.20 -15.99 14.66
C GLY A 97 -13.80 -15.92 15.28
N LYS A 98 -13.62 -16.67 16.38
CA LYS A 98 -12.41 -16.65 17.22
C LYS A 98 -11.62 -17.97 17.22
N GLU A 99 -12.09 -18.96 16.47
CA GLU A 99 -11.51 -20.31 16.44
C GLU A 99 -10.45 -20.50 15.33
N ARG A 100 -10.34 -19.54 14.41
CA ARG A 100 -9.34 -19.53 13.33
C ARG A 100 -8.95 -18.11 12.95
N TRP A 101 -7.80 -17.96 12.29
CA TRP A 101 -7.42 -16.71 11.65
C TRP A 101 -8.29 -16.41 10.43
N VAL A 102 -8.51 -15.12 10.22
CA VAL A 102 -9.07 -14.57 8.97
C VAL A 102 -8.19 -14.92 7.77
N GLU A 103 -8.87 -15.28 6.68
CA GLU A 103 -8.28 -15.60 5.38
C GLU A 103 -8.84 -14.67 4.30
N GLU A 104 -8.19 -14.64 3.14
CA GLU A 104 -8.60 -13.79 2.03
C GLU A 104 -10.04 -14.06 1.56
N SER A 105 -10.49 -15.33 1.62
CA SER A 105 -11.83 -15.73 1.22
C SER A 105 -12.95 -15.11 2.07
N ASP A 106 -12.63 -14.62 3.27
CA ASP A 106 -13.56 -13.97 4.20
C ASP A 106 -13.84 -12.51 3.84
N PHE A 107 -12.95 -11.84 3.08
CA PHE A 107 -13.02 -10.38 2.87
C PHE A 107 -14.32 -9.90 2.23
N LYS A 108 -14.96 -10.74 1.42
CA LYS A 108 -16.30 -10.45 0.86
C LYS A 108 -17.36 -10.12 1.92
N ASN A 109 -17.17 -10.58 3.15
CA ASN A 109 -18.07 -10.37 4.29
C ASN A 109 -17.55 -9.33 5.29
N LEU A 110 -16.44 -8.63 4.98
CA LEU A 110 -15.83 -7.62 5.84
C LEU A 110 -15.82 -6.21 5.20
N PRO A 111 -16.99 -5.66 4.83
CA PRO A 111 -17.06 -4.37 4.15
C PRO A 111 -16.53 -3.19 4.98
N LEU A 112 -16.71 -3.17 6.31
CA LEU A 112 -16.19 -2.10 7.16
C LEU A 112 -14.66 -2.12 7.21
N LEU A 113 -14.05 -3.30 7.35
CA LEU A 113 -12.61 -3.43 7.28
C LEU A 113 -12.04 -2.88 5.95
N GLN A 114 -12.65 -3.24 4.82
CA GLN A 114 -12.23 -2.73 3.51
C GLN A 114 -12.41 -1.21 3.40
N ALA A 115 -13.52 -0.68 3.93
CA ALA A 115 -13.81 0.74 3.96
C ALA A 115 -12.81 1.53 4.82
N ILE A 116 -12.34 0.97 5.94
CA ILE A 116 -11.30 1.57 6.79
C ILE A 116 -10.00 1.74 6.02
N ILE A 117 -9.57 0.73 5.27
CA ILE A 117 -8.35 0.83 4.43
C ILE A 117 -8.54 1.88 3.33
N LYS A 118 -9.68 1.89 2.64
CA LYS A 118 -9.96 2.90 1.60
C LYS A 118 -9.95 4.32 2.15
N GLU A 119 -10.59 4.56 3.30
CA GLU A 119 -10.60 5.88 3.94
C GLU A 119 -9.22 6.28 4.48
N THR A 120 -8.45 5.32 4.99
CA THR A 120 -7.06 5.56 5.40
C THR A 120 -6.22 6.03 4.22
N MET A 121 -6.30 5.35 3.08
CA MET A 121 -5.54 5.75 1.88
C MET A 121 -6.00 7.08 1.29
N ARG A 122 -7.27 7.48 1.50
CA ARG A 122 -7.77 8.81 1.10
C ARG A 122 -7.19 9.92 1.98
N LEU A 123 -7.25 9.75 3.30
CA LEU A 123 -6.75 10.75 4.25
C LEU A 123 -5.22 10.82 4.29
N TYR A 124 -4.56 9.68 4.20
CA TYR A 124 -3.11 9.58 4.29
C TYR A 124 -2.54 8.79 3.12
N PRO A 125 -2.60 9.32 1.89
CA PRO A 125 -2.05 8.65 0.72
C PRO A 125 -0.53 8.50 0.86
N ALA A 126 -0.02 7.29 0.69
CA ALA A 126 1.41 7.01 0.83
C ALA A 126 2.28 7.91 -0.07
N GLY A 127 1.81 8.23 -1.29
CA GLY A 127 2.43 9.18 -2.21
C GLY A 127 1.59 10.43 -2.44
N PRO A 128 1.67 11.46 -1.58
CA PRO A 128 0.76 12.61 -1.60
C PRO A 128 0.87 13.48 -2.87
N LEU A 129 2.01 13.47 -3.55
CA LEU A 129 2.25 14.21 -4.81
C LEU A 129 2.40 13.32 -6.05
N SER A 130 1.99 12.05 -5.97
CA SER A 130 2.27 11.01 -6.97
C SER A 130 3.77 10.86 -7.30
N LEU A 131 4.12 9.90 -8.15
CA LEU A 131 5.48 9.83 -8.68
C LEU A 131 5.64 10.81 -9.87
N PRO A 132 6.82 11.43 -10.04
CA PRO A 132 7.09 12.33 -11.16
C PRO A 132 6.72 11.71 -12.52
N ARG A 133 6.05 12.51 -13.35
CA ARG A 133 5.78 12.22 -14.77
C ARG A 133 6.50 13.23 -15.63
N GLU A 134 6.86 12.84 -16.85
CA GLU A 134 7.41 13.75 -17.85
C GLU A 134 6.48 13.81 -19.06
N ALA A 135 6.22 15.02 -19.56
CA ALA A 135 5.51 15.19 -20.82
C ALA A 135 6.39 14.74 -21.99
N MET A 136 5.99 13.67 -22.69
CA MET A 136 6.76 13.10 -23.81
C MET A 136 6.67 13.94 -25.10
N GLU A 137 5.65 14.79 -25.19
CA GLU A 137 5.36 15.72 -26.28
C GLU A 137 4.65 16.97 -25.74
N ASP A 138 4.59 18.02 -26.55
CA ASP A 138 3.83 19.22 -26.23
C ASP A 138 2.33 18.85 -26.15
N CYS A 139 1.66 19.23 -25.06
CA CYS A 139 0.26 18.90 -24.82
C CYS A 139 -0.48 20.02 -24.08
N TYR A 140 -1.81 19.87 -23.93
CA TYR A 140 -2.64 20.82 -23.19
C TYR A 140 -3.35 20.12 -22.03
N ILE A 141 -3.20 20.66 -20.82
CA ILE A 141 -3.86 20.14 -19.60
C ILE A 141 -4.67 21.27 -18.98
N GLY A 142 -5.99 21.08 -18.84
CA GLY A 142 -6.87 22.11 -18.26
C GLY A 142 -6.84 23.46 -18.99
N GLY A 143 -6.56 23.46 -20.30
CA GLY A 143 -6.41 24.67 -21.11
C GLY A 143 -4.99 25.29 -21.09
N PHE A 144 -4.06 24.75 -20.32
CA PHE A 144 -2.68 25.23 -20.24
C PHE A 144 -1.75 24.42 -21.16
N HIS A 145 -0.89 25.12 -21.90
CA HIS A 145 0.13 24.48 -22.73
C HIS A 145 1.28 23.95 -21.85
N VAL A 146 1.57 22.66 -21.96
CA VAL A 146 2.65 21.94 -21.28
C VAL A 146 3.64 21.48 -22.33
N ARG A 147 4.89 21.97 -22.23
CA ARG A 147 5.94 21.61 -23.18
C ARG A 147 6.48 20.21 -22.88
N LYS A 148 6.94 19.52 -23.91
CA LYS A 148 7.76 18.31 -23.79
C LYS A 148 8.90 18.52 -22.79
N GLY A 149 9.17 17.51 -21.98
CA GLY A 149 10.19 17.53 -20.93
C GLY A 149 9.73 18.17 -19.62
N THR A 150 8.52 18.72 -19.55
CA THR A 150 7.98 19.26 -18.28
C THR A 150 7.71 18.13 -17.30
N ILE A 151 8.23 18.25 -16.08
CA ILE A 151 7.91 17.35 -14.97
C ILE A 151 6.57 17.73 -14.34
N LEU A 152 5.69 16.75 -14.21
CA LEU A 152 4.35 16.88 -13.66
C LEU A 152 4.21 16.02 -12.40
N LEU A 153 3.59 16.61 -11.38
CA LEU A 153 3.24 15.96 -10.11
C LEU A 153 1.75 16.16 -9.86
N VAL A 154 1.01 15.06 -9.71
CA VAL A 154 -0.41 15.10 -9.36
C VAL A 154 -0.52 15.21 -7.85
N ASN A 155 -1.12 16.30 -7.35
CA ASN A 155 -1.36 16.48 -5.92
C ASN A 155 -2.55 15.62 -5.46
N VAL A 156 -2.28 14.33 -5.22
CA VAL A 156 -3.24 13.32 -4.77
C VAL A 156 -3.83 13.72 -3.42
N TYR A 157 -3.01 14.21 -2.49
CA TYR A 157 -3.46 14.66 -1.18
C TYR A 157 -4.54 15.74 -1.28
N LYS A 158 -4.29 16.79 -2.06
CA LYS A 158 -5.27 17.87 -2.28
C LYS A 158 -6.53 17.37 -2.96
N LEU A 159 -6.40 16.46 -3.93
CA LEU A 159 -7.55 15.87 -4.61
C LEU A 159 -8.43 15.05 -3.66
N HIS A 160 -7.80 14.26 -2.80
CA HIS A 160 -8.46 13.44 -1.80
C HIS A 160 -9.07 14.25 -0.65
N HIS A 161 -8.62 15.50 -0.44
CA HIS A 161 -9.15 16.42 0.57
C HIS A 161 -9.99 17.57 -0.02
N ASP A 162 -10.35 17.51 -1.30
CA ASP A 162 -11.12 18.58 -1.93
C ASP A 162 -12.55 18.60 -1.38
N PRO A 163 -13.00 19.65 -0.66
CA PRO A 163 -14.34 19.71 -0.08
C PRO A 163 -15.46 19.75 -1.14
N ARG A 164 -15.13 20.02 -2.41
CA ARG A 164 -16.08 19.99 -3.53
C ARG A 164 -16.41 18.56 -3.96
N ILE A 165 -15.54 17.59 -3.61
CA ILE A 165 -15.65 16.18 -3.96
C ILE A 165 -15.99 15.36 -2.71
N TRP A 166 -15.33 15.67 -1.59
CA TRP A 166 -15.43 14.92 -0.33
C TRP A 166 -16.06 15.79 0.75
N PRO A 167 -17.32 15.52 1.16
CA PRO A 167 -17.91 16.16 2.34
C PRO A 167 -17.10 15.84 3.59
N ASN A 168 -16.86 16.85 4.43
CA ASN A 168 -16.00 16.76 5.62
C ASN A 168 -14.65 16.07 5.31
N PRO A 169 -13.84 16.64 4.40
CA PRO A 169 -12.72 15.93 3.77
C PRO A 169 -11.62 15.52 4.75
N CYS A 170 -11.51 16.21 5.89
CA CYS A 170 -10.49 15.92 6.90
C CYS A 170 -10.98 14.97 8.01
N GLU A 171 -12.26 14.58 8.00
CA GLU A 171 -12.81 13.65 8.98
C GLU A 171 -12.62 12.20 8.53
N PHE A 172 -12.26 11.33 9.49
CA PHE A 172 -12.21 9.88 9.29
C PHE A 172 -13.61 9.29 9.34
N GLN A 173 -14.16 8.97 8.17
CA GLN A 173 -15.50 8.41 8.02
C GLN A 173 -15.48 7.21 7.06
N PRO A 174 -15.07 6.02 7.51
CA PRO A 174 -15.09 4.80 6.69
C PRO A 174 -16.45 4.51 6.06
N GLU A 175 -17.54 4.92 6.71
CA GLU A 175 -18.91 4.79 6.22
C GLU A 175 -19.10 5.36 4.82
N ARG A 176 -18.27 6.32 4.38
CA ARG A 176 -18.33 6.84 3.01
C ARG A 176 -18.06 5.78 1.94
N PHE A 177 -17.38 4.69 2.30
CA PHE A 177 -17.10 3.54 1.45
C PHE A 177 -17.99 2.34 1.78
N LEU A 178 -18.96 2.47 2.70
CA LEU A 178 -19.94 1.43 3.05
C LEU A 178 -21.25 1.61 2.27
N GLY A 179 -21.72 0.56 1.61
CA GLY A 179 -23.00 0.58 0.87
C GLY A 179 -23.07 1.60 -0.26
N SER A 180 -22.01 2.38 -0.44
CA SER A 180 -21.93 3.46 -1.40
C SER A 180 -21.52 2.91 -2.75
N ASN A 181 -22.38 3.19 -3.69
CA ASN A 181 -22.14 3.55 -5.07
C ASN A 181 -20.82 4.32 -5.37
N ILE A 182 -19.74 4.37 -4.58
CA ILE A 182 -18.45 4.87 -5.10
C ILE A 182 -17.97 3.95 -6.22
N GLU A 183 -18.35 2.67 -6.20
CA GLU A 183 -18.16 1.77 -7.35
C GLU A 183 -19.14 2.01 -8.52
N LEU A 184 -20.19 2.83 -8.35
CA LEU A 184 -21.29 3.06 -9.30
C LEU A 184 -21.56 4.54 -9.66
N ASP A 185 -20.99 5.50 -8.92
CA ASP A 185 -21.01 6.94 -9.12
C ASP A 185 -19.65 7.32 -9.68
N ASP A 186 -19.59 7.21 -11.00
CA ASP A 186 -18.45 7.42 -11.90
C ASP A 186 -17.58 8.65 -11.52
N ARG A 187 -18.18 9.67 -10.89
CA ARG A 187 -17.47 10.89 -10.46
C ARG A 187 -16.52 10.68 -9.28
N SER A 188 -16.95 9.99 -8.22
CA SER A 188 -16.10 9.82 -7.02
C SER A 188 -14.96 8.83 -7.25
N GLN A 189 -15.21 7.82 -8.09
CA GLN A 189 -14.23 6.87 -8.59
C GLN A 189 -13.09 7.56 -9.37
N GLN A 190 -13.41 8.56 -10.19
CA GLN A 190 -12.41 9.34 -10.93
C GLN A 190 -11.47 10.13 -10.01
N PHE A 191 -11.91 10.48 -8.80
CA PHE A 191 -11.14 11.31 -7.87
C PHE A 191 -10.49 10.52 -6.73
N TYR A 192 -10.84 9.24 -6.54
CA TYR A 192 -10.17 8.32 -5.64
C TYR A 192 -9.04 7.55 -6.34
N ILE A 193 -7.85 8.16 -6.41
CA ILE A 193 -6.66 7.60 -7.08
C ILE A 193 -5.46 7.28 -6.15
N PRO A 194 -5.63 6.48 -5.07
CA PRO A 194 -4.54 6.17 -4.13
C PRO A 194 -3.36 5.43 -4.79
N PHE A 195 -3.62 4.76 -5.92
CA PHE A 195 -2.64 4.01 -6.70
C PHE A 195 -2.30 4.67 -8.05
N SER A 196 -2.60 5.96 -8.21
CA SER A 196 -2.53 6.67 -9.49
C SER A 196 -3.49 6.05 -10.54
N SER A 197 -3.31 6.40 -11.82
CA SER A 197 -4.13 5.91 -12.94
C SER A 197 -3.33 5.87 -14.25
N GLY A 198 -3.87 5.18 -15.26
CA GLY A 198 -3.28 5.06 -16.60
C GLY A 198 -2.11 4.08 -16.71
N ARG A 199 -1.28 4.23 -17.76
CA ARG A 199 -0.19 3.29 -18.11
C ARG A 199 0.87 3.06 -17.04
N ARG A 200 0.90 3.91 -16.03
CA ARG A 200 1.87 3.87 -14.95
C ARG A 200 1.18 3.91 -13.58
N SER A 201 -0.08 3.47 -13.52
CA SER A 201 -0.72 3.12 -12.24
C SER A 201 0.14 2.09 -11.49
N CYS A 202 -0.05 2.01 -10.18
CA CYS A 202 0.71 1.08 -9.36
C CYS A 202 0.53 -0.37 -9.90
N PRO A 203 1.61 -1.09 -10.19
CA PRO A 203 1.50 -2.49 -10.63
C PRO A 203 1.08 -3.42 -9.48
N GLY A 204 1.29 -3.00 -8.23
CA GLY A 204 1.01 -3.79 -7.03
C GLY A 204 -0.37 -3.57 -6.40
N ILE A 205 -1.36 -3.01 -7.11
CA ILE A 205 -2.68 -2.69 -6.54
C ILE A 205 -3.30 -3.91 -5.83
N SER A 206 -3.40 -5.04 -6.53
CA SER A 206 -4.03 -6.25 -5.98
C SER A 206 -3.29 -6.75 -4.74
N SER A 207 -1.96 -6.85 -4.82
CA SER A 207 -1.13 -7.29 -3.70
C SER A 207 -1.21 -6.34 -2.50
N ALA A 208 -1.16 -5.02 -2.74
CA ALA A 208 -1.27 -4.02 -1.68
C ALA A 208 -2.63 -4.10 -0.98
N MET A 209 -3.74 -4.24 -1.73
CA MET A 209 -5.07 -4.37 -1.14
C MET A 209 -5.18 -5.66 -0.32
N GLN A 210 -4.73 -6.80 -0.85
CA GLN A 210 -4.73 -8.08 -0.13
C GLN A 210 -3.91 -8.00 1.16
N MET A 211 -2.68 -7.49 1.09
CA MET A 211 -1.80 -7.37 2.26
C MET A 211 -2.36 -6.43 3.31
N ASN A 212 -2.82 -5.23 2.93
CA ASN A 212 -3.39 -4.27 3.87
C ASN A 212 -4.63 -4.82 4.57
N HIS A 213 -5.55 -5.45 3.82
CA HIS A 213 -6.73 -6.08 4.43
C HIS A 213 -6.33 -7.22 5.37
N LEU A 214 -5.47 -8.14 4.95
CA LEU A 214 -5.10 -9.31 5.75
C LEU A 214 -4.35 -8.92 7.03
N MET A 215 -3.35 -8.05 6.90
CA MET A 215 -2.54 -7.61 8.04
C MET A 215 -3.40 -6.84 9.04
N LEU A 216 -4.21 -5.88 8.59
CA LEU A 216 -5.10 -5.16 9.49
C LEU A 216 -6.11 -6.12 10.14
N ALA A 217 -6.77 -6.99 9.37
CA ALA A 217 -7.73 -7.95 9.89
C ALA A 217 -7.13 -8.83 10.99
N ARG A 218 -5.93 -9.38 10.76
CA ARG A 218 -5.24 -10.22 11.74
C ARG A 218 -4.83 -9.45 13.00
N VAL A 219 -4.36 -8.22 12.86
CA VAL A 219 -4.07 -7.38 14.02
C VAL A 219 -5.34 -7.13 14.84
N LEU A 220 -6.44 -6.75 14.19
CA LEU A 220 -7.70 -6.44 14.87
C LEU A 220 -8.37 -7.69 15.48
N GLN A 221 -8.34 -8.82 14.77
CA GLN A 221 -8.87 -10.10 15.25
C GLN A 221 -8.05 -10.61 16.44
N GLY A 222 -6.72 -10.55 16.30
CA GLY A 222 -5.77 -11.09 17.27
C GLY A 222 -5.58 -10.25 18.52
N PHE A 223 -5.78 -8.94 18.48
CA PHE A 223 -5.32 -8.08 19.57
C PHE A 223 -6.30 -6.97 19.93
N ASN A 224 -6.43 -6.69 21.22
CA ASN A 224 -7.00 -5.43 21.70
C ASN A 224 -5.91 -4.38 21.58
N LEU A 225 -6.28 -3.22 21.08
CA LEU A 225 -5.36 -2.10 20.87
C LEU A 225 -5.75 -0.96 21.80
N SER A 226 -4.76 -0.36 22.43
CA SER A 226 -4.93 0.84 23.26
C SER A 226 -3.67 1.69 23.18
N THR A 227 -3.75 2.95 23.59
CA THR A 227 -2.59 3.83 23.68
C THR A 227 -2.05 3.88 25.11
N PRO A 228 -0.75 4.19 25.30
CA PRO A 228 -0.23 4.49 26.62
C PRO A 228 -1.07 5.54 27.33
N MET A 229 -1.55 5.22 28.53
CA MET A 229 -2.41 6.10 29.35
C MET A 229 -3.72 6.54 28.67
N ASN A 230 -4.19 5.84 27.63
CA ASN A 230 -5.34 6.24 26.81
C ASN A 230 -5.17 7.64 26.18
N ALA A 231 -3.93 8.08 25.94
CA ALA A 231 -3.66 9.35 25.28
C ALA A 231 -4.04 9.30 23.78
N PRO A 232 -4.47 10.41 23.16
CA PRO A 232 -4.68 10.46 21.72
C PRO A 232 -3.37 10.18 20.97
N VAL A 233 -3.46 9.48 19.85
CA VAL A 233 -2.34 9.31 18.92
C VAL A 233 -2.08 10.64 18.21
N ASP A 234 -0.83 11.09 18.20
CA ASP A 234 -0.39 12.24 17.40
C ASP A 234 -0.56 11.95 15.91
N MET A 235 -1.32 12.78 15.19
CA MET A 235 -1.60 12.61 13.76
C MET A 235 -0.75 13.54 12.86
N SER A 236 0.26 14.20 13.41
CA SER A 236 1.13 15.09 12.65
C SER A 236 1.97 14.35 11.60
N GLU A 237 2.16 15.01 10.46
CA GLU A 237 2.84 14.49 9.29
C GLU A 237 4.29 15.01 9.24
N ALA A 238 5.23 14.16 8.84
CA ALA A 238 6.59 14.59 8.52
C ALA A 238 6.74 14.93 7.04
N SER A 239 7.68 15.82 6.74
CA SER A 239 8.01 16.18 5.35
C SER A 239 8.81 15.07 4.67
N GLY A 240 8.40 14.67 3.47
CA GLY A 240 9.09 13.64 2.70
C GLY A 240 8.41 13.34 1.37
N ILE A 241 9.01 12.41 0.60
CA ILE A 241 8.40 11.87 -0.62
C ILE A 241 7.12 11.08 -0.29
N SER A 242 7.17 10.32 0.80
CA SER A 242 6.03 9.59 1.34
C SER A 242 5.41 10.35 2.51
N LEU A 243 4.10 10.19 2.69
CA LEU A 243 3.38 10.81 3.81
C LEU A 243 3.53 9.97 5.09
N VAL A 244 4.60 10.24 5.84
CA VAL A 244 4.93 9.50 7.06
C VAL A 244 4.49 10.28 8.31
N LYS A 245 4.25 9.60 9.42
CA LYS A 245 4.00 10.26 10.71
C LYS A 245 5.25 10.98 11.19
N SER A 246 5.08 12.12 11.85
CA SER A 246 6.21 12.85 12.46
C SER A 246 6.72 12.15 13.73
N ALA A 247 5.82 11.52 14.47
CA ALA A 247 6.11 10.71 15.67
C ALA A 247 5.74 9.24 15.44
N PRO A 248 6.54 8.28 15.95
CA PRO A 248 6.20 6.86 15.91
C PRO A 248 4.84 6.56 16.57
N LEU A 249 4.15 5.53 16.08
CA LEU A 249 2.95 5.02 16.73
C LEU A 249 3.34 4.16 17.94
N GLU A 250 2.92 4.57 19.13
CA GLU A 250 3.02 3.76 20.35
C GLU A 250 1.65 3.16 20.68
N ALA A 251 1.58 1.82 20.71
CA ALA A 251 0.37 1.08 21.02
C ALA A 251 0.66 -0.05 22.01
N ILE A 252 -0.27 -0.28 22.94
CA ILE A 252 -0.30 -1.44 23.82
C ILE A 252 -1.23 -2.47 23.18
N ILE A 253 -0.68 -3.67 22.94
CA ILE A 253 -1.41 -4.79 22.35
C ILE A 253 -1.60 -5.90 23.37
N THR A 254 -2.81 -6.44 23.49
CA THR A 254 -3.09 -7.61 24.33
C THR A 254 -3.84 -8.69 23.54
N PRO A 255 -3.54 -9.99 23.73
CA PRO A 255 -4.22 -11.07 23.01
C PRO A 255 -5.75 -11.06 23.20
N ARG A 256 -6.50 -11.32 22.12
CA ARG A 256 -7.98 -11.49 22.10
C ARG A 256 -8.44 -12.93 21.92
N LEU A 257 -7.65 -13.73 21.21
CA LEU A 257 -7.98 -15.10 20.82
C LEU A 257 -7.45 -16.10 21.86
N GLN A 258 -7.79 -17.37 21.68
CA GLN A 258 -7.26 -18.44 22.51
C GLN A 258 -5.75 -18.61 22.30
N SER A 259 -5.04 -19.03 23.36
CA SER A 259 -3.57 -19.10 23.36
C SER A 259 -2.97 -20.04 22.32
N ASN A 260 -3.73 -21.01 21.81
CA ASN A 260 -3.29 -21.96 20.77
C ASN A 260 -3.20 -21.34 19.37
N LEU A 261 -3.67 -20.10 19.18
CA LEU A 261 -3.62 -19.37 17.90
C LEU A 261 -2.42 -18.41 17.79
N TYR A 262 -1.59 -18.32 18.85
CA TYR A 262 -0.39 -17.48 18.92
C TYR A 262 0.90 -18.28 18.95
#